data_AF-A0A7S4NTQ1-F1
#
_entry.id   AF-A0A7S4NTQ1-F1
#
_cell.length_a   1.000
_cell.length_b   1.000
_cell.length_c   1.000
_cell.angle_alpha   90.00
_cell.angle_beta   90.00
_cell.angle_gamma   90.00
#
_symmetry.space_group_name_H-M   'P 1'
#
loop_
_entity.id
_entity.type
_entity.pdbx_description
1 polymer ?
#
loop_
_entity_poly.entity_id
_entity_poly.type
_entity_poly.pdbx_seq_one_letter_code
_entity_poly.pdbx_strand_id
1 'polypeptide(L)'
;DTQKKKEVEQVTPEKQKQIWRDYMVGVGGSAEDMVDLLVLNNDTMLQNLKERHEHHRPYTYIGNILVSVNPYQRFPIYHQFVAKRYVGKLIGENPPHLYAIAEHCYSSMMDGIVLLREYNAKLQRIEQQKRERAAQERQLEEEKKKKKI
;
A
#
# COMPACT_ATOMS: atom_id res chain seq x y z
N ASP A 1 6.48 -26.32 36.19
CA ASP A 1 6.29 -26.80 34.81
C ASP A 1 7.12 -26.03 33.81
N THR A 2 7.96 -26.79 33.13
CA THR A 2 9.09 -26.35 32.32
C THR A 2 8.61 -25.72 31.02
N GLN A 3 8.77 -24.41 30.86
CA GLN A 3 8.65 -23.76 29.56
C GLN A 3 9.76 -24.30 28.65
N LYS A 4 9.43 -25.28 27.81
CA LYS A 4 10.26 -25.65 26.66
C LYS A 4 10.37 -24.41 25.76
N LYS A 5 11.51 -23.72 25.81
CA LYS A 5 11.95 -22.85 24.73
C LYS A 5 11.95 -23.72 23.47
N LYS A 6 10.96 -23.57 22.60
CA LYS A 6 11.04 -24.08 21.23
C LYS A 6 12.20 -23.33 20.59
N GLU A 7 13.33 -24.01 20.42
CA GLU A 7 14.42 -23.49 19.60
C GLU A 7 13.83 -23.14 18.23
N VAL A 8 14.13 -21.93 17.76
CA VAL A 8 13.69 -21.48 16.44
C VAL A 8 14.46 -22.33 15.44
N GLU A 9 13.86 -23.43 15.01
CA GLU A 9 14.43 -24.36 14.04
C GLU A 9 14.80 -23.55 12.79
N GLN A 10 16.09 -23.49 12.48
CA GLN A 10 16.58 -22.75 11.32
C GLN A 10 16.14 -23.49 10.06
N VAL A 11 15.24 -22.89 9.29
CA VAL A 11 14.74 -23.44 8.04
C VAL A 11 15.88 -23.51 7.02
N THR A 12 16.15 -24.70 6.47
CA THR A 12 17.18 -24.90 5.44
C THR A 12 16.91 -24.03 4.19
N PRO A 13 17.95 -23.61 3.45
CA PRO A 13 17.77 -22.78 2.24
C PRO A 13 16.81 -23.39 1.20
N GLU A 14 16.80 -24.71 1.06
CA GLU A 14 15.91 -25.45 0.16
C GLU A 14 14.46 -25.35 0.61
N LYS A 15 14.23 -25.51 1.93
CA LYS A 15 12.90 -25.39 2.54
C LYS A 15 12.41 -23.93 2.49
N GLN A 16 13.31 -22.96 2.62
CA GLN A 16 12.99 -21.55 2.37
C GLN A 16 12.53 -21.36 0.93
N LYS A 17 13.29 -21.80 -0.07
CA LYS A 17 12.91 -21.67 -1.48
C LYS A 17 11.55 -22.32 -1.80
N GLN A 18 11.24 -23.43 -1.14
CA GLN A 18 9.94 -24.10 -1.27
C GLN A 18 8.80 -23.26 -0.67
N ILE A 19 8.93 -22.79 0.58
CA ILE A 19 7.92 -21.94 1.23
C ILE A 19 7.62 -20.71 0.37
N TRP A 20 8.65 -20.12 -0.23
CA TRP A 20 8.50 -18.98 -1.13
C TRP A 20 7.72 -19.30 -2.39
N ARG A 21 8.03 -20.43 -3.03
CA ARG A 21 7.32 -20.89 -4.21
C ARG A 21 5.84 -21.08 -3.88
N ASP A 22 5.55 -21.75 -2.77
CA ASP A 22 4.19 -22.06 -2.35
C ASP A 22 3.40 -20.79 -1.99
N TYR A 23 4.08 -19.82 -1.37
CA TYR A 23 3.53 -18.51 -1.06
C TYR A 23 3.24 -17.66 -2.32
N MET A 24 4.13 -17.71 -3.32
CA MET A 24 4.06 -16.85 -4.51
C MET A 24 3.12 -17.37 -5.60
N VAL A 25 2.95 -18.69 -5.71
CA VAL A 25 2.18 -19.31 -6.80
C VAL A 25 0.70 -19.50 -6.42
N GLY A 26 0.33 -19.34 -5.14
CA GLY A 26 -1.08 -19.47 -4.73
C GLY A 26 -1.62 -20.88 -4.96
N VAL A 27 -0.83 -21.92 -4.67
CA VAL A 27 -1.26 -23.31 -4.88
C VAL A 27 -2.19 -23.72 -3.73
N GLY A 28 -3.49 -23.85 -3.99
CA GLY A 28 -4.48 -24.34 -3.02
C GLY A 28 -5.86 -23.73 -3.25
N GLY A 29 -6.92 -24.46 -2.95
CA GLY A 29 -8.31 -24.05 -3.20
C GLY A 29 -8.80 -22.87 -2.35
N SER A 30 -7.96 -22.34 -1.46
CA SER A 30 -8.24 -21.16 -0.63
C SER A 30 -8.12 -19.85 -1.41
N ALA A 31 -9.11 -18.96 -1.28
CA ALA A 31 -9.12 -17.64 -1.90
C ALA A 31 -8.08 -16.69 -1.29
N GLU A 32 -7.47 -15.84 -2.12
CA GLU A 32 -6.52 -14.80 -1.70
C GLU A 32 -7.24 -13.55 -1.17
N ASP A 33 -8.36 -13.19 -1.78
CA ASP A 33 -9.31 -12.20 -1.29
C ASP A 33 -10.61 -12.89 -0.87
N MET A 34 -11.06 -12.64 0.36
CA MET A 34 -12.30 -13.22 0.86
C MET A 34 -13.55 -12.62 0.21
N VAL A 35 -13.42 -11.50 -0.52
CA VAL A 35 -14.51 -10.98 -1.36
C VAL A 35 -14.84 -11.93 -2.51
N ASP A 36 -13.88 -12.77 -2.95
CA ASP A 36 -14.08 -13.72 -4.04
C ASP A 36 -14.72 -15.05 -3.59
N LEU A 37 -15.02 -15.21 -2.29
CA LEU A 37 -15.70 -16.40 -1.78
C LEU A 37 -17.15 -16.44 -2.29
N LEU A 38 -17.56 -17.60 -2.81
CA LEU A 38 -18.94 -17.83 -3.29
C LEU A 38 -20.01 -17.58 -2.22
N VAL A 39 -19.69 -17.91 -0.97
CA VAL A 39 -20.54 -17.68 0.20
C VAL A 39 -19.68 -16.97 1.22
N LEU A 40 -20.07 -15.77 1.62
CA LEU A 40 -19.38 -14.97 2.63
C LEU A 40 -20.12 -15.10 3.97
N ASN A 41 -19.68 -16.04 4.80
CA ASN A 41 -20.16 -16.21 6.17
C ASN A 41 -19.00 -16.54 7.12
N ASN A 42 -19.24 -16.52 8.43
CA ASN A 42 -18.18 -16.75 9.42
C ASN A 42 -17.48 -18.11 9.24
N ASP A 43 -18.22 -19.17 8.90
CA ASP A 43 -17.69 -20.51 8.77
C ASP A 43 -16.75 -20.64 7.56
N THR A 44 -17.16 -20.10 6.41
CA THR A 44 -16.38 -20.10 5.15
C THR A 44 -15.14 -19.23 5.28
N MET A 45 -15.25 -18.05 5.90
CA MET A 45 -14.10 -17.19 6.19
C MET A 45 -13.09 -17.90 7.10
N LEU A 46 -13.57 -18.52 8.18
CA LEU A 46 -12.72 -19.27 9.10
C LEU A 46 -12.03 -20.44 8.40
N GLN A 47 -12.76 -21.18 7.56
CA GLN A 47 -12.22 -22.29 6.79
C GLN A 47 -11.13 -21.82 5.81
N ASN A 48 -11.34 -20.68 5.13
CA ASN A 48 -10.34 -20.08 4.24
C ASN A 48 -9.07 -19.69 5.01
N LEU A 49 -9.22 -18.99 6.15
CA LEU A 49 -8.08 -18.61 6.99
C LEU A 49 -7.31 -19.82 7.53
N LYS A 50 -8.03 -20.88 7.92
CA LYS A 50 -7.44 -22.13 8.40
C LYS A 50 -6.61 -22.80 7.30
N GLU A 51 -7.19 -22.99 6.11
CA GLU A 51 -6.49 -23.62 4.99
C GLU A 51 -5.25 -22.80 4.59
N ARG A 52 -5.36 -21.47 4.52
CA ARG A 52 -4.21 -20.60 4.22
C ARG A 52 -3.11 -20.70 5.27
N HIS A 53 -3.48 -20.71 6.55
CA HIS A 53 -2.53 -20.83 7.65
C HIS A 53 -1.79 -22.18 7.61
N GLU A 54 -2.49 -23.29 7.34
CA GLU A 54 -1.90 -24.62 7.15
C GLU A 54 -0.92 -24.66 5.96
N HIS A 55 -1.17 -23.86 4.92
CA HIS A 55 -0.28 -23.70 3.76
C HIS A 55 0.77 -22.58 3.90
N HIS A 56 1.11 -22.15 5.12
CA HIS A 56 2.14 -21.14 5.39
C HIS A 56 1.85 -19.76 4.75
N ARG A 57 0.57 -19.42 4.57
CA ARG A 57 0.10 -18.11 4.07
C ARG A 57 -0.58 -17.34 5.20
N PRO A 58 0.15 -16.54 6.00
CA PRO A 58 -0.41 -15.85 7.16
C PRO A 58 -1.29 -14.64 6.80
N TYR A 59 -1.25 -14.19 5.54
CA TYR A 59 -1.92 -12.99 5.08
C TYR A 59 -3.05 -13.32 4.12
N THR A 60 -4.17 -12.60 4.24
CA THR A 60 -5.36 -12.75 3.38
C THR A 60 -6.00 -11.38 3.17
N TYR A 61 -6.45 -11.08 1.95
CA TYR A 61 -7.18 -9.84 1.66
C TYR A 61 -8.66 -9.94 2.05
N ILE A 62 -9.23 -8.79 2.36
CA ILE A 62 -10.67 -8.52 2.33
C ILE A 62 -10.82 -7.18 1.62
N GLY A 63 -10.90 -7.20 0.28
CA GLY A 63 -10.78 -5.98 -0.52
C GLY A 63 -9.48 -5.24 -0.22
N ASN A 64 -9.57 -4.04 0.36
CA ASN A 64 -8.41 -3.22 0.73
C ASN A 64 -7.87 -3.46 2.16
N ILE A 65 -8.50 -4.36 2.93
CA ILE A 65 -8.06 -4.73 4.27
C ILE A 65 -7.16 -5.95 4.19
N LEU A 66 -6.13 -6.01 5.05
CA LEU A 66 -5.27 -7.18 5.20
C LEU A 66 -5.50 -7.84 6.55
N VAL A 67 -5.91 -9.10 6.52
CA VAL A 67 -5.96 -9.96 7.71
C VAL A 67 -4.62 -10.65 7.88
N SER A 68 -4.08 -10.61 9.10
CA SER A 68 -2.84 -11.27 9.49
C SER A 68 -3.09 -12.29 10.58
N VAL A 69 -2.82 -13.56 10.31
CA VAL A 69 -2.84 -14.65 11.29
C VAL A 69 -1.41 -14.91 11.75
N ASN A 70 -1.16 -14.79 13.06
CA ASN A 70 0.18 -14.98 13.62
C ASN A 70 0.65 -16.43 13.41
N PRO A 71 1.74 -16.67 12.65
CA PRO A 71 2.22 -18.04 12.40
C PRO A 71 3.00 -18.64 13.59
N TYR A 72 3.32 -17.85 14.62
CA TYR A 72 4.16 -18.24 15.77
C TYR A 72 5.53 -18.84 15.41
N GLN A 73 5.99 -18.59 14.17
CA GLN A 73 7.27 -19.02 13.63
C GLN A 73 7.79 -17.99 12.61
N ARG A 74 9.09 -17.99 12.34
CA ARG A 74 9.68 -17.05 11.38
C ARG A 74 9.49 -17.59 9.96
N PHE A 75 8.78 -16.83 9.14
CA PHE A 75 8.68 -17.12 7.71
C PHE A 75 9.72 -16.35 6.91
N PRO A 76 10.31 -17.00 5.89
CA PRO A 76 11.31 -16.35 5.07
C PRO A 76 10.70 -15.33 4.08
N ILE A 77 9.44 -14.90 4.22
CA ILE A 77 8.70 -14.03 3.29
C ILE A 77 8.99 -12.51 3.44
N TYR A 78 9.88 -12.13 4.34
CA TYR A 78 10.17 -10.71 4.64
C TYR A 78 11.51 -10.23 4.06
N HIS A 79 12.09 -10.96 3.11
CA HIS A 79 13.36 -10.55 2.52
C HIS A 79 13.17 -9.35 1.59
N GLN A 80 14.21 -8.52 1.46
CA GLN A 80 14.24 -7.35 0.57
C GLN A 80 13.78 -7.62 -0.87
N PHE A 81 13.97 -8.83 -1.40
CA PHE A 81 13.55 -9.12 -2.77
C PHE A 81 12.03 -9.37 -2.89
N VAL A 82 11.35 -9.81 -1.82
CA VAL A 82 9.87 -9.73 -1.76
C VAL A 82 9.46 -8.29 -1.80
N ALA A 83 10.03 -7.45 -0.94
CA ALA A 83 9.64 -6.04 -0.83
C ALA A 83 9.71 -5.35 -2.20
N LYS A 84 10.80 -5.56 -2.95
CA LYS A 84 10.97 -5.06 -4.32
C LYS A 84 9.90 -5.53 -5.30
N ARG A 85 9.31 -6.71 -5.11
CA ARG A 85 8.25 -7.24 -5.98
C ARG A 85 6.92 -6.52 -5.81
N TYR A 86 6.67 -5.93 -4.64
CA TYR A 86 5.44 -5.19 -4.36
C TYR A 86 5.52 -3.71 -4.72
N VAL A 87 6.71 -3.16 -4.99
CA VAL A 87 6.88 -1.76 -5.40
C VAL A 87 6.18 -1.50 -6.73
N GLY A 88 5.36 -0.44 -6.79
CA GLY A 88 4.59 -0.04 -7.96
C GLY A 88 3.49 -1.01 -8.36
N LYS A 89 3.05 -1.89 -7.45
CA LYS A 89 2.01 -2.88 -7.70
C LYS A 89 0.71 -2.54 -6.98
N LEU A 90 -0.40 -2.81 -7.65
CA LEU A 90 -1.72 -2.64 -7.06
C LEU A 90 -2.04 -3.80 -6.12
N ILE A 91 -2.96 -3.56 -5.18
CA ILE A 91 -3.51 -4.62 -4.33
C ILE A 91 -4.17 -5.67 -5.24
N GLY A 92 -3.87 -6.95 -5.01
CA GLY A 92 -4.37 -8.08 -5.81
C GLY A 92 -3.49 -8.49 -7.00
N GLU A 93 -2.50 -7.69 -7.42
CA GLU A 93 -1.56 -8.12 -8.49
C GLU A 93 -0.53 -9.14 -8.01
N ASN A 94 -0.24 -9.11 -6.72
CA ASN A 94 0.63 -10.07 -6.05
C ASN A 94 -0.15 -10.72 -4.90
N PRO A 95 0.30 -11.89 -4.41
CA PRO A 95 -0.33 -12.57 -3.29
C PRO A 95 -0.47 -11.67 -2.06
N PRO A 96 -1.45 -11.91 -1.18
CA PRO A 96 -1.67 -11.09 0.00
C PRO A 96 -0.41 -10.94 0.84
N HIS A 97 0.06 -9.72 1.09
CA HIS A 97 1.23 -9.48 1.92
C HIS A 97 1.23 -8.07 2.49
N LEU A 98 1.88 -7.87 3.64
CA LEU A 98 2.02 -6.56 4.29
C LEU A 98 2.62 -5.49 3.36
N TYR A 99 3.57 -5.87 2.51
CA TYR A 99 4.21 -4.97 1.55
C TYR A 99 3.23 -4.40 0.50
N ALA A 100 2.16 -5.11 0.16
CA ALA A 100 1.13 -4.56 -0.73
C ALA A 100 0.41 -3.38 -0.09
N ILE A 101 0.08 -3.49 1.20
CA ILE A 101 -0.57 -2.41 1.95
C ILE A 101 0.39 -1.23 2.13
N ALA A 102 1.65 -1.53 2.47
CA ALA A 102 2.68 -0.50 2.59
C ALA A 102 2.87 0.28 1.27
N GLU A 103 2.94 -0.42 0.13
CA GLU A 103 3.03 0.21 -1.19
C GLU A 103 1.78 1.05 -1.48
N HIS A 104 0.59 0.52 -1.24
CA HIS A 104 -0.65 1.25 -1.48
C HIS A 104 -0.73 2.55 -0.67
N CYS A 105 -0.35 2.52 0.61
CA CYS A 105 -0.28 3.72 1.44
C CYS A 105 0.78 4.70 0.95
N TYR A 106 1.95 4.19 0.56
CA TYR A 106 3.05 5.01 0.07
C TYR A 106 2.69 5.72 -1.25
N SER A 107 2.18 4.98 -2.24
CA SER A 107 1.72 5.55 -3.52
C SER A 107 0.65 6.60 -3.29
N SER A 108 -0.36 6.29 -2.49
CA SER A 108 -1.46 7.22 -2.18
C SER A 108 -0.95 8.52 -1.55
N MET A 109 0.03 8.42 -0.65
CA MET A 109 0.66 9.60 -0.04
C MET A 109 1.46 10.41 -1.07
N MET A 110 2.22 9.74 -1.96
CA MET A 110 3.01 10.41 -3.00
C MET A 110 2.12 11.13 -4.01
N ASP A 111 1.02 10.51 -4.43
CA ASP A 111 0.03 11.12 -5.31
C ASP A 111 -0.55 12.38 -4.67
N GLY A 112 -0.92 12.32 -3.38
CA GLY A 112 -1.37 13.48 -2.62
C GLY A 112 -0.33 14.61 -2.54
N ILE A 113 0.95 14.27 -2.34
CA ILE A 113 2.04 15.24 -2.29
C ILE A 113 2.22 15.94 -3.65
N VAL A 114 2.15 15.20 -4.76
CA VAL A 114 2.26 15.76 -6.11
C VAL A 114 1.12 16.74 -6.38
N LEU A 115 -0.11 16.34 -6.09
CA LEU A 115 -1.29 17.20 -6.26
C LEU A 115 -1.20 18.47 -5.43
N LEU A 116 -0.73 18.38 -4.18
CA LEU A 116 -0.56 19.54 -3.31
C LEU A 116 0.50 20.50 -3.86
N ARG A 117 1.60 19.99 -4.44
CA ARG A 117 2.64 20.81 -5.07
C ARG A 117 2.09 21.56 -6.28
N GLU A 118 1.34 20.87 -7.14
CA GLU A 118 0.71 21.49 -8.31
C GLU A 118 -0.30 22.57 -7.92
N TYR A 119 -1.12 22.29 -6.90
CA TYR A 119 -2.08 23.25 -6.35
C TYR A 119 -1.40 24.51 -5.80
N ASN A 120 -0.34 24.34 -5.00
CA ASN A 120 0.41 25.46 -4.43
C ASN A 120 1.08 26.31 -5.50
N ALA A 121 1.65 25.69 -6.54
CA ALA A 121 2.22 26.41 -7.68
C ALA A 121 1.14 27.20 -8.45
N LYS A 122 -0.06 26.63 -8.61
CA LYS A 122 -1.20 27.32 -9.23
C LYS A 122 -1.66 28.52 -8.41
N LEU A 123 -1.74 28.38 -7.09
CA LEU A 123 -2.08 29.49 -6.19
C LEU A 123 -1.10 30.65 -6.31
N GLN A 124 0.21 30.37 -6.30
CA GLN A 124 1.25 31.40 -6.45
C GLN A 124 1.11 32.17 -7.77
N ARG A 125 0.82 31.47 -8.87
CA ARG A 125 0.57 32.11 -10.18
C ARG A 125 -0.64 33.03 -10.14
N ILE A 126 -1.73 32.61 -9.50
CA ILE A 126 -2.95 33.42 -9.35
C ILE A 126 -2.66 34.67 -8.51
N GLU A 127 -1.92 34.54 -7.41
CA GLU A 127 -1.55 35.67 -6.56
C GLU A 127 -0.65 36.67 -7.30
N GLN A 128 0.32 36.18 -8.05
CA GLN A 128 1.20 37.01 -8.86
C GLN A 128 0.39 37.81 -9.90
N GLN A 129 -0.51 37.15 -10.64
CA GLN A 129 -1.38 37.82 -11.60
C GLN A 129 -2.25 38.89 -10.95
N LYS A 130 -2.79 38.63 -9.74
CA LYS A 130 -3.56 39.64 -8.98
C LYS A 130 -2.69 40.84 -8.61
N ARG A 131 -1.46 40.63 -8.14
CA ARG A 131 -0.52 41.71 -7.81
C ARG A 131 -0.13 42.54 -9.02
N GLU A 132 0.12 41.89 -10.15
CA GLU A 132 0.44 42.54 -11.43
C GLU A 132 -0.73 43.39 -11.94
N ARG A 133 -1.95 42.84 -11.95
CA ARG A 133 -3.15 43.60 -12.33
C ARG A 133 -3.36 44.82 -11.42
N ALA A 134 -3.24 44.66 -10.11
CA ALA A 134 -3.35 45.78 -9.18
C ALA A 134 -2.24 46.83 -9.34
N ALA A 135 -1.04 46.44 -9.80
CA ALA A 135 0.03 47.38 -10.13
C ALA A 135 -0.27 48.14 -11.43
N GLN A 136 -0.77 47.46 -12.47
CA GLN A 136 -1.18 48.06 -13.73
C GLN A 136 -2.33 49.07 -13.54
N GLU A 137 -3.33 48.73 -12.73
CA GLU A 137 -4.44 49.63 -12.40
C GLU A 137 -3.95 50.91 -11.71
N ARG A 138 -3.03 50.80 -10.75
CA ARG A 138 -2.43 51.97 -10.08
C ARG A 138 -1.64 52.86 -11.03
N GLN A 139 -0.84 52.28 -11.91
CA GLN A 139 -0.11 53.03 -12.93
C GLN A 139 -1.06 53.78 -13.87
N LEU A 140 -2.13 53.12 -14.32
CA LEU A 140 -3.14 53.72 -15.18
C LEU A 140 -3.86 54.89 -14.47
N GLU A 141 -4.15 54.78 -13.18
CA GLU A 141 -4.71 55.88 -12.39
C GLU A 141 -3.77 57.07 -12.28
N GLU A 142 -2.48 56.84 -12.05
CA GLU A 142 -1.46 57.89 -12.00
C GLU A 142 -1.32 58.60 -13.35
N GLU A 143 -1.30 57.86 -14.46
CA GLU A 143 -1.29 58.45 -15.81
C GLU A 143 -2.54 59.27 -16.11
N LYS A 144 -3.72 58.77 -15.72
CA LYS A 144 -4.98 59.51 -15.84
C LYS A 144 -4.96 60.82 -15.04
N LYS A 145 -4.34 60.83 -13.85
CA LYS A 145 -4.15 62.04 -13.04
C LYS A 145 -3.22 63.04 -13.73
N LYS A 146 -2.09 62.56 -14.28
CA LYS A 146 -1.12 63.42 -14.99
C LYS A 146 -1.68 64.07 -16.25
N LYS A 147 -2.59 63.40 -16.96
CA LYS A 147 -3.24 63.93 -18.18
C LYS A 147 -4.41 64.90 -17.92
N LYS A 148 -4.85 65.06 -16.67
CA LYS A 148 -5.95 65.96 -16.27
C LYS A 148 -5.47 67.32 -15.72
N ILE A 149 -4.15 67.54 -15.65
CA ILE A 149 -3.49 68.82 -15.31
C ILE A 149 -2.96 69.40 -16.61
#